data_AF-A0A1V9ETS1-F1
#
_entry.id   AF-A0A1V9ETS1-F1
#
_cell.length_a   1.000
_cell.length_b   1.000
_cell.length_c   1.000
_cell.angle_alpha   90.00
_cell.angle_beta   90.00
_cell.angle_gamma   90.00
#
_symmetry.space_group_name_H-M   'P 1'
#
loop_
_entity.id
_entity.type
_entity.pdbx_description
1 polymer ?
#
loop_
_entity_poly.entity_id
_entity_poly.type
_entity_poly.pdbx_seq_one_letter_code
_entity_poly.pdbx_strand_id
1 'polypeptide(L)'
;MRSLNNHPEWHNQPLRLNEEELKNPRLIIENFFECYHLQEVRQMLWNWMVEIVSSSRSISQEGQQRNDHIYFYEKMESLVEAAFLINQRSEV
;
A
#
# COMPACT_ATOMS: atom_id res chain seq x y z
N MET A 1 -13.08 8.88 24.35
CA MET A 1 -12.48 7.59 24.76
C MET A 1 -11.94 6.92 23.50
N ARG A 2 -10.62 6.67 23.44
CA ARG A 2 -9.98 5.95 22.34
C ARG A 2 -10.44 4.49 22.43
N SER A 3 -11.22 4.01 21.47
CA SER A 3 -11.51 2.58 21.37
C SER A 3 -10.21 1.89 20.98
N LEU A 4 -9.64 1.14 21.92
CA LEU A 4 -8.58 0.18 21.67
C LEU A 4 -9.05 -0.77 20.57
N ASN A 5 -8.13 -1.14 19.68
CA ASN A 5 -8.28 -2.10 18.58
C ASN A 5 -8.85 -3.44 19.07
N ASN A 6 -10.15 -3.50 19.31
CA ASN A 6 -10.90 -4.73 19.48
C ASN A 6 -11.34 -5.17 18.07
N HIS A 7 -10.39 -5.61 17.25
CA HIS A 7 -10.71 -6.19 15.96
C HIS A 7 -10.90 -7.71 16.12
N PRO A 8 -11.95 -8.30 15.52
CA PRO A 8 -12.15 -9.75 15.54
C PRO A 8 -10.99 -10.51 14.89
N GLU A 9 -10.99 -11.85 14.98
CA GLU A 9 -9.91 -12.74 14.52
C GLU A 9 -9.48 -12.54 13.04
N TRP A 10 -10.31 -11.90 12.21
CA TRP A 10 -10.01 -11.57 10.81
C TRP A 10 -9.12 -10.35 10.59
N HIS A 11 -8.62 -9.67 11.63
CA HIS A 11 -7.78 -8.46 11.46
C HIS A 11 -6.47 -8.67 10.70
N ASN A 12 -5.98 -9.93 10.64
CA ASN A 12 -4.77 -10.31 9.90
C ASN A 12 -5.07 -11.21 8.68
N GLN A 13 -6.29 -11.21 8.17
CA GLN A 13 -6.67 -11.99 6.99
C GLN A 13 -6.98 -11.07 5.78
N PRO A 14 -6.70 -11.50 4.54
CA PRO A 14 -7.10 -10.75 3.36
C PRO A 14 -8.63 -10.61 3.28
N LEU A 15 -9.13 -9.38 3.17
CA LEU A 15 -10.57 -9.10 3.14
C LEU A 15 -11.14 -8.87 1.74
N ARG A 16 -10.29 -8.52 0.77
CA ARG A 16 -10.71 -8.07 -0.57
C ARG A 16 -10.56 -9.13 -1.66
N LEU A 17 -9.78 -10.18 -1.39
CA LEU A 17 -9.44 -11.19 -2.37
C LEU A 17 -10.57 -12.22 -2.44
N ASN A 18 -10.98 -12.58 -3.65
CA ASN A 18 -11.90 -13.69 -3.89
C ASN A 18 -11.17 -15.04 -3.76
N GLU A 19 -11.90 -16.16 -3.85
CA GLU A 19 -11.32 -17.50 -3.66
C GLU A 19 -10.21 -17.86 -4.66
N GLU A 20 -10.28 -17.34 -5.89
CA GLU A 20 -9.28 -17.57 -6.92
C GLU A 20 -8.01 -16.77 -6.62
N GLU A 21 -8.17 -15.49 -6.28
CA GLU A 21 -7.08 -14.59 -5.89
C GLU A 21 -6.39 -15.05 -4.59
N LEU A 22 -7.13 -15.66 -3.65
CA LEU A 22 -6.57 -16.27 -2.45
C LEU A 22 -5.69 -17.48 -2.78
N LYS A 23 -6.08 -18.30 -3.77
CA LYS A 23 -5.31 -19.46 -4.24
C LYS A 23 -4.11 -19.02 -5.07
N ASN A 24 -4.25 -17.93 -5.83
CA ASN A 24 -3.19 -17.37 -6.66
C ASN A 24 -3.09 -15.83 -6.51
N PRO A 25 -2.40 -15.34 -5.47
CA PRO A 25 -2.25 -13.90 -5.24
C PRO A 25 -1.52 -13.13 -6.36
N ARG A 26 -0.85 -13.85 -7.28
CA ARG A 26 -0.21 -13.24 -8.45
C ARG A 26 -1.20 -12.57 -9.39
N LEU A 27 -2.44 -13.08 -9.46
CA LEU A 27 -3.50 -12.49 -10.27
C LEU A 27 -3.72 -11.00 -9.92
N ILE A 28 -3.59 -10.65 -8.64
CA ILE A 28 -3.70 -9.26 -8.18
C ILE A 28 -2.53 -8.41 -8.67
N ILE A 29 -1.32 -8.97 -8.66
CA ILE A 29 -0.10 -8.27 -9.11
C ILE A 29 -0.19 -8.01 -10.61
N GLU A 30 -0.55 -9.03 -11.38
CA GLU A 30 -0.74 -8.96 -12.83
C GLU A 30 -1.79 -7.91 -13.18
N ASN A 31 -3.00 -8.04 -12.63
CA ASN A 31 -4.10 -7.10 -12.86
C ASN A 31 -3.73 -5.65 -12.48
N PHE A 32 -3.01 -5.48 -11.37
CA PHE A 32 -2.55 -4.16 -10.94
C PHE A 32 -1.62 -3.51 -11.98
N PHE A 33 -0.64 -4.25 -12.51
CA PHE A 33 0.32 -3.72 -13.48
C PHE A 33 -0.19 -3.71 -14.92
N GLU A 34 -1.31 -4.37 -15.22
CA GLU A 34 -2.10 -4.13 -16.43
C GLU A 34 -2.80 -2.76 -16.39
N CYS A 35 -3.22 -2.32 -15.20
CA CYS A 35 -3.95 -1.06 -15.01
C CYS A 35 -3.06 0.15 -14.78
N TYR A 36 -1.90 -0.04 -14.13
CA TYR A 36 -1.04 1.06 -13.69
C TYR A 36 0.42 0.81 -14.04
N HIS A 37 1.07 1.80 -14.65
CA HIS A 37 2.51 1.76 -14.83
C HIS A 37 3.24 2.10 -13.53
N LEU A 38 4.40 1.47 -13.31
CA LEU A 38 5.20 1.68 -12.09
C LEU A 38 5.48 3.16 -11.79
N GLN A 39 5.75 3.96 -12.83
CA GLN A 39 5.98 5.40 -12.68
C GLN A 39 4.73 6.14 -12.17
N GLU A 40 3.54 5.79 -12.65
CA GLU A 40 2.28 6.41 -12.23
C GLU A 40 2.01 6.11 -10.76
N VAL A 41 2.23 4.87 -10.34
CA VAL A 41 2.05 4.45 -8.94
C VAL A 41 2.99 5.23 -8.01
N ARG A 42 4.27 5.37 -8.37
CA ARG A 42 5.23 6.19 -7.61
C ARG A 42 4.75 7.64 -7.47
N GLN A 43 4.28 8.23 -8.57
CA GLN A 43 3.76 9.60 -8.54
C GLN A 43 2.52 9.73 -7.64
N MET A 44 1.61 8.75 -7.69
CA MET A 44 0.42 8.71 -6.83
C MET A 44 0.80 8.60 -5.35
N LEU A 45 1.72 7.68 -5.00
CA LEU A 45 2.21 7.51 -3.64
C LEU A 45 2.90 8.79 -3.13
N TRP A 46 3.71 9.44 -3.96
CA TRP A 46 4.37 10.70 -3.62
C TRP A 46 3.35 11.79 -3.31
N ASN A 47 2.34 11.95 -4.18
CA ASN A 47 1.29 12.95 -3.98
C ASN A 47 0.53 12.70 -2.68
N TRP A 48 0.22 11.44 -2.34
CA TRP A 48 -0.41 11.09 -1.07
C TRP A 48 0.48 11.43 0.12
N MET A 49 1.78 11.11 0.05
CA MET A 49 2.73 11.41 1.11
C MET A 49 2.82 12.92 1.35
N VAL A 50 2.97 13.72 0.29
CA VAL A 50 3.00 15.18 0.36
C VAL A 50 1.76 15.71 1.07
N GLU A 51 0.55 15.32 0.63
CA GLU A 51 -0.70 15.75 1.25
C GLU A 51 -0.78 15.38 2.73
N ILE A 52 -0.32 14.18 3.11
CA ILE A 52 -0.29 13.75 4.51
C ILE A 52 0.69 14.61 5.33
N VAL A 53 1.86 14.99 4.81
CA VAL A 53 2.84 15.72 5.63
C VAL A 53 2.67 17.23 5.61
N SER A 54 2.08 17.80 4.55
CA SER A 54 1.96 19.25 4.37
C SER A 54 0.57 19.83 4.64
N SER A 55 -0.49 19.02 4.65
CA SER A 55 -1.84 19.53 4.85
C SER A 55 -2.04 20.06 6.28
N SER A 56 -2.58 21.27 6.41
CA SER A 56 -2.93 21.86 7.71
C SER A 56 -4.05 21.09 8.43
N ARG A 57 -4.82 20.29 7.68
CA ARG A 57 -5.86 19.37 8.20
C ARG A 57 -5.40 17.92 8.24
N SER A 58 -4.09 17.69 8.15
CA SER A 58 -3.54 16.35 8.17
C SER A 58 -3.88 15.61 9.46
N ILE A 59 -3.96 14.28 9.35
CA ILE A 59 -3.97 13.36 10.49
C ILE A 59 -2.62 13.34 11.25
N SER A 60 -1.58 13.88 10.64
CA SER A 60 -0.19 13.86 11.09
C SER A 60 0.27 15.24 11.55
N GLN A 61 -0.27 15.67 12.69
CA GLN A 61 -0.04 17.01 13.22
C GLN A 61 1.29 17.13 13.97
N GLU A 62 1.77 16.02 14.53
CA GLU A 62 3.01 15.94 15.30
C GLU A 62 4.19 15.41 14.47
N GLY A 63 5.41 15.84 14.79
CA GLY A 63 6.62 15.42 14.07
C GLY A 63 6.83 13.90 14.05
N GLN A 64 6.52 13.19 15.15
CA GLN A 64 6.63 11.74 15.20
C GLN A 64 5.65 11.06 14.24
N GLN A 65 4.40 11.51 14.22
CA GLN A 65 3.38 10.97 13.30
C GLN A 65 3.82 11.16 11.83
N ARG A 66 4.51 12.27 11.51
CA ARG A 66 4.99 12.53 10.15
C ARG A 66 6.10 11.56 9.78
N ASN A 67 7.02 11.31 10.70
CA ASN A 67 8.07 10.32 10.51
C ASN A 67 7.49 8.92 10.27
N ASP A 68 6.46 8.52 11.01
CA ASP A 68 5.80 7.23 10.83
C ASP A 68 5.17 7.09 9.43
N HIS A 69 4.54 8.14 8.92
CA HIS A 69 3.98 8.14 7.56
C HIS A 69 5.04 8.15 6.46
N ILE A 70 6.15 8.88 6.65
CA ILE A 70 7.28 8.87 5.71
C ILE A 70 7.87 7.46 5.64
N TYR A 71 8.13 6.83 6.80
CA TYR A 71 8.64 5.48 6.85
C TYR A 71 7.69 4.47 6.19
N PHE A 72 6.37 4.61 6.44
CA PHE A 72 5.37 3.76 5.80
C PHE A 72 5.35 3.94 4.27
N TYR A 73 5.46 5.18 3.78
CA TYR A 73 5.57 5.49 2.36
C TYR A 73 6.76 4.78 1.70
N GLU A 74 7.96 4.84 2.31
CA GLU A 74 9.16 4.17 1.80
C GLU A 74 8.96 2.65 1.69
N LYS A 75 8.29 2.04 2.68
CA LYS A 75 7.95 0.61 2.65
C LYS A 75 6.94 0.27 1.57
N MET A 76 5.95 1.13 1.35
CA MET A 76 4.96 0.94 0.29
C MET A 76 5.60 1.03 -1.10
N GLU A 77 6.47 2.00 -1.36
CA GLU A 77 7.21 2.06 -2.63
C GLU A 77 8.05 0.80 -2.85
N SER A 78 8.80 0.38 -1.83
CA SER A 78 9.62 -0.84 -1.90
C SER A 78 8.79 -2.09 -2.18
N LEU A 79 7.59 -2.19 -1.58
CA LEU A 79 6.66 -3.29 -1.81
C LEU A 79 6.13 -3.31 -3.25
N VAL A 80 5.74 -2.14 -3.77
CA VAL A 80 5.28 -1.99 -5.16
C VAL A 80 6.39 -2.36 -6.15
N GLU A 81 7.63 -1.94 -5.91
CA GLU A 81 8.77 -2.31 -6.76
C GLU A 81 9.07 -3.80 -6.72
N ALA A 82 8.99 -4.42 -5.54
CA ALA A 82 9.13 -5.87 -5.42
C ALA A 82 8.02 -6.62 -6.17
N ALA A 83 6.77 -6.16 -6.07
CA ALA A 83 5.64 -6.71 -6.80
C ALA A 83 5.84 -6.58 -8.33
N PHE A 84 6.36 -5.45 -8.80
CA PHE A 84 6.68 -5.23 -10.21
C PHE A 84 7.72 -6.24 -10.73
N LEU A 85 8.78 -6.49 -9.95
CA LEU A 85 9.78 -7.51 -10.30
C LEU A 85 9.19 -8.91 -10.32
N ILE A 86 8.27 -9.23 -9.40
CA ILE A 86 7.55 -10.52 -9.40
C ILE A 86 6.71 -10.65 -10.68
N ASN A 87 6.05 -9.58 -11.12
CA ASN A 87 5.28 -9.55 -12.35
C ASN A 87 6.17 -9.87 -13.57
N GLN A 88 7.28 -9.14 -13.73
CA GLN A 88 8.19 -9.31 -14.86
C GLN A 88 8.83 -10.70 -14.95
N ARG A 89 9.17 -11.31 -13.81
CA ARG A 89 9.84 -12.63 -13.77
C ARG A 89 8.93 -13.79 -14.19
N SER A 90 7.67 -13.52 -14.48
CA SER A 90 6.67 -14.52 -14.86
C SER A 90 6.41 -14.55 -16.37
N GLU A 91 6.94 -13.59 -17.12
CA GLU A 91 6.87 -13.54 -18.59
C GLU A 91 7.96 -14.39 -19.29
N VAL A 92 8.47 -15.45 -18.63
CA VAL A 92 9.47 -16.39 -19.18
C VAL A 92 8.93 -17.81 -19.24
#